data_AF-A0A2E3BXY6-F1
#
_entry.id   AF-A0A2E3BXY6-F1
#
_cell.length_a   1.000
_cell.length_b   1.000
_cell.length_c   1.000
_cell.angle_alpha   90.00
_cell.angle_beta   90.00
_cell.angle_gamma   90.00
#
_symmetry.space_group_name_H-M   'P 1'
#
loop_
_entity.id
_entity.type
_entity.pdbx_description
1 polymer ?
#
loop_
_entity_poly.entity_id
_entity_poly.type
_entity_poly.pdbx_seq_one_letter_code
_entity_poly.pdbx_strand_id
1 'polypeptide(L)'
;MKKYFLTLIILLLTLNFSFANSNYKSIEEVKSLNFELFEEIGLDENKMNYVSRVIYSTYKKAQHMASNGAAPQKALSLDKEAEEMLLRVLSHTELKKFNSIKHKLK
;
A
#
# COMPACT_ATOMS: atom_id res chain seq x y z
N MET A 1 5.87 -32.15 10.68
CA MET A 1 4.83 -31.29 10.06
C MET A 1 4.93 -29.80 10.42
N LYS A 2 5.70 -29.37 11.43
CA LYS A 2 5.81 -27.94 11.80
C LYS A 2 6.66 -27.07 10.84
N LYS A 3 7.59 -27.67 10.08
CA LYS A 3 8.50 -26.93 9.19
C LYS A 3 7.81 -26.36 7.95
N TYR A 4 6.85 -27.10 7.38
CA TYR A 4 6.07 -26.64 6.21
C TYR A 4 5.07 -25.51 6.56
N PHE A 5 4.60 -25.47 7.80
CA PHE A 5 3.75 -24.38 8.29
C PHE A 5 4.52 -23.05 8.34
N LEU A 6 5.79 -23.09 8.74
CA LEU A 6 6.62 -21.88 8.80
C LEU A 6 6.91 -21.32 7.40
N THR A 7 7.22 -22.18 6.43
CA THR A 7 7.40 -21.77 5.03
C THR A 7 6.10 -21.26 4.41
N LEU A 8 4.95 -21.84 4.75
CA LEU A 8 3.64 -21.35 4.32
C LEU A 8 3.33 -19.96 4.90
N ILE A 9 3.64 -19.72 6.18
CA ILE A 9 3.49 -18.41 6.83
C ILE A 9 4.42 -17.37 6.19
N ILE A 10 5.67 -17.73 5.88
CA ILE A 10 6.62 -16.84 5.20
C ILE A 10 6.14 -16.52 3.77
N LEU A 11 5.61 -17.51 3.03
CA LEU A 11 5.04 -17.30 1.70
C LEU A 11 3.80 -16.40 1.75
N LEU A 12 2.91 -16.60 2.73
CA LEU A 12 1.72 -15.75 2.95
C LEU A 12 2.10 -14.32 3.36
N LEU A 13 3.19 -14.12 4.10
CA LEU A 13 3.71 -12.79 4.43
C LEU A 13 4.26 -12.05 3.20
N THR A 14 4.86 -12.78 2.24
CA THR A 14 5.30 -12.18 0.96
C THR A 14 4.15 -11.81 0.02
N LEU A 15 2.98 -12.46 0.16
CA LEU A 15 1.80 -12.18 -0.68
C LEU A 15 1.03 -10.93 -0.25
N ASN A 16 1.25 -10.39 0.96
CA ASN A 16 0.60 -9.16 1.43
C ASN A 16 1.17 -7.88 0.81
N PHE A 17 2.27 -7.97 0.05
CA PHE A 17 2.85 -6.84 -0.67
C PHE A 17 2.40 -6.84 -2.13
N SER A 18 1.18 -6.34 -2.39
CA SER A 18 0.70 -6.11 -3.76
C SER A 18 1.23 -4.81 -4.40
N PHE A 19 2.32 -4.23 -3.90
CA PHE A 19 3.00 -3.10 -4.56
C PHE A 19 4.16 -3.54 -5.46
N ALA A 20 4.45 -4.84 -5.55
CA ALA A 20 5.66 -5.34 -6.20
C ALA A 20 5.64 -5.28 -7.74
N ASN A 21 4.51 -4.98 -8.38
CA ASN A 21 4.40 -4.96 -9.85
C ASN A 21 4.01 -3.61 -10.47
N SER A 22 3.60 -2.63 -9.66
CA SER A 22 3.36 -1.27 -10.14
C SER A 22 4.71 -0.58 -10.30
N ASN A 23 5.03 0.02 -11.45
CA ASN A 23 6.20 0.90 -11.60
C ASN A 23 5.76 2.36 -11.74
N TYR A 24 5.26 2.92 -10.64
CA TYR A 24 4.78 4.30 -10.64
C TYR A 24 5.92 5.29 -10.93
N LYS A 25 5.70 6.14 -11.93
CA LYS A 25 6.54 7.22 -12.40
C LYS A 25 6.20 8.55 -11.73
N SER A 26 4.94 8.75 -11.33
CA SER A 26 4.50 9.96 -10.64
C SER A 26 3.28 9.74 -9.75
N ILE A 27 2.94 10.75 -8.94
CA ILE A 27 1.73 10.76 -8.11
C ILE A 27 0.47 10.79 -8.98
N GLU A 28 0.51 11.54 -10.08
CA GLU A 28 -0.58 11.65 -11.04
C GLU A 28 -0.87 10.31 -11.72
N GLU A 29 0.18 9.50 -11.99
CA GLU A 29 0.01 8.15 -12.51
C GLU A 29 -0.66 7.24 -11.48
N VAL A 30 -0.26 7.28 -10.20
CA VAL A 30 -0.94 6.55 -9.12
C VAL A 30 -2.43 6.90 -9.09
N LYS A 31 -2.73 8.20 -9.15
CA LYS A 31 -4.10 8.68 -9.14
C LYS A 31 -4.88 8.18 -10.35
N SER A 32 -4.32 8.35 -11.55
CA SER A 32 -4.98 7.98 -12.80
C SER A 32 -5.25 6.48 -12.89
N LEU A 33 -4.32 5.64 -12.43
CA LEU A 33 -4.47 4.19 -12.46
C LEU A 33 -5.51 3.68 -11.47
N ASN A 34 -5.71 4.40 -10.36
CA ASN A 34 -6.55 3.97 -9.24
C ASN A 34 -7.82 4.83 -9.06
N PHE A 35 -8.13 5.71 -10.03
CA PHE A 35 -9.24 6.65 -9.96
C PHE A 35 -10.58 5.95 -9.67
N GLU A 36 -10.91 4.92 -10.44
CA GLU A 36 -12.15 4.14 -10.28
C GLU A 36 -12.25 3.50 -8.88
N LEU A 37 -11.14 3.02 -8.32
CA LEU A 37 -11.10 2.45 -6.97
C LEU A 37 -11.32 3.52 -5.90
N PHE A 38 -10.79 4.72 -6.12
CA PHE A 38 -11.01 5.84 -5.21
C PHE A 38 -12.44 6.35 -5.26
N GLU A 39 -13.08 6.36 -6.44
CA GLU A 39 -14.50 6.63 -6.59
C GLU A 39 -15.36 5.56 -5.89
N GLU A 40 -15.01 4.27 -5.99
CA GLU A 40 -15.72 3.18 -5.28
C GLU A 40 -15.69 3.36 -3.75
N ILE A 41 -14.58 3.86 -3.21
CA ILE A 41 -14.47 4.20 -1.78
C ILE A 41 -15.36 5.43 -1.44
N GLY A 42 -15.58 6.32 -2.40
CA GLY A 42 -16.27 7.60 -2.24
C GLY A 42 -15.33 8.75 -1.86
N LEU A 43 -14.06 8.69 -2.29
CA LEU A 43 -13.10 9.76 -2.01
C LEU A 43 -13.35 10.98 -2.90
N ASP A 44 -13.29 12.17 -2.33
CA ASP A 44 -13.23 13.41 -3.10
C ASP A 44 -11.83 13.66 -3.69
N GLU A 45 -11.75 14.59 -4.64
CA GLU A 45 -10.52 14.97 -5.35
C GLU A 45 -9.33 15.29 -4.41
N ASN A 46 -9.58 15.97 -3.28
CA ASN A 46 -8.53 16.32 -2.32
C ASN A 46 -8.00 15.08 -1.60
N LYS A 47 -8.92 14.19 -1.17
CA LYS A 47 -8.55 12.91 -0.58
C LYS A 47 -7.81 12.03 -1.58
N MET A 48 -8.27 11.94 -2.83
CA MET A 48 -7.57 11.18 -3.88
C MET A 48 -6.14 11.67 -4.09
N ASN A 49 -5.94 12.98 -4.15
CA ASN A 49 -4.62 13.58 -4.29
C ASN A 49 -3.71 13.22 -3.11
N TYR A 50 -4.22 13.27 -1.89
CA TYR A 50 -3.45 12.92 -0.70
C TYR A 50 -3.14 11.43 -0.62
N VAL A 51 -4.14 10.57 -0.83
CA VAL A 51 -3.97 9.10 -0.83
C VAL A 51 -2.95 8.68 -1.89
N SER A 52 -2.99 9.28 -3.08
CA SER A 52 -2.02 9.01 -4.16
C SER A 52 -0.59 9.37 -3.74
N ARG A 53 -0.40 10.49 -3.02
CA ARG A 53 0.91 10.88 -2.47
C ARG A 53 1.42 9.86 -1.46
N VAL A 54 0.55 9.38 -0.58
CA VAL A 54 0.92 8.36 0.42
C VAL A 54 1.34 7.07 -0.27
N ILE A 55 0.53 6.57 -1.21
CA ILE A 55 0.84 5.35 -1.98
C ILE A 55 2.18 5.51 -2.70
N TYR A 56 2.38 6.61 -3.42
CA TYR A 56 3.62 6.85 -4.18
C TYR A 56 4.85 6.91 -3.25
N SER A 57 4.75 7.64 -2.13
CA SER A 57 5.85 7.76 -1.16
C SER A 57 6.21 6.41 -0.54
N THR A 58 5.20 5.65 -0.08
CA THR A 58 5.34 4.30 0.46
C THR A 58 6.00 3.38 -0.56
N TYR A 59 5.55 3.43 -1.81
CA TYR A 59 6.13 2.67 -2.92
C TYR A 59 7.61 2.98 -3.13
N LYS A 60 7.98 4.26 -3.24
CA LYS A 60 9.40 4.67 -3.44
C LYS A 60 10.28 4.28 -2.26
N LYS A 61 9.77 4.40 -1.03
CA LYS A 61 10.47 3.92 0.18
C LYS A 61 10.68 2.41 0.13
N ALA A 62 9.66 1.63 -0.23
CA ALA A 62 9.75 0.18 -0.37
C ALA A 62 10.78 -0.23 -1.43
N GLN A 63 10.77 0.40 -2.62
CA GLN A 63 11.77 0.17 -3.66
C GLN A 63 13.19 0.43 -3.17
N HIS A 64 13.42 1.58 -2.51
CA HIS A 64 14.72 1.95 -1.97
C HIS A 64 15.21 0.94 -0.92
N MET A 65 14.30 0.48 -0.07
CA MET A 65 14.59 -0.55 0.93
C MET A 65 14.93 -1.91 0.32
N ALA A 66 14.17 -2.34 -0.70
CA ALA A 66 14.44 -3.58 -1.43
C ALA A 66 15.80 -3.53 -2.14
N SER A 67 16.12 -2.39 -2.76
CA SER A 67 17.41 -2.15 -3.43
C SER A 67 18.60 -2.20 -2.46
N ASN A 68 18.37 -1.85 -1.20
CA ASN A 68 19.40 -1.81 -0.15
C ASN A 68 19.41 -3.06 0.76
N GLY A 69 18.68 -4.12 0.42
CA GLY A 69 18.68 -5.37 1.19
C GLY A 69 18.07 -5.23 2.60
N ALA A 70 17.11 -4.33 2.79
CA ALA A 70 16.51 -4.06 4.09
C ALA A 70 15.79 -5.27 4.70
N ALA A 71 15.87 -5.40 6.04
CA ALA A 71 15.22 -6.48 6.78
C ALA A 71 13.68 -6.39 6.77
N PRO A 72 12.96 -7.53 6.80
CA PRO A 72 11.49 -7.58 6.75
C PRO A 72 10.76 -6.76 7.83
N GLN A 73 11.36 -6.56 9.02
CA GLN A 73 10.71 -5.75 10.07
C GLN A 73 10.47 -4.30 9.63
N LYS A 74 11.30 -3.76 8.73
CA LYS A 74 11.14 -2.39 8.21
C LYS A 74 9.94 -2.27 7.26
N ALA A 75 9.49 -3.37 6.64
CA ALA A 75 8.28 -3.36 5.81
C ALA A 75 7.01 -3.19 6.64
N LEU A 76 6.93 -3.86 7.80
CA LEU A 76 5.82 -3.70 8.74
C LEU A 76 5.70 -2.27 9.30
N SER A 77 6.83 -1.60 9.57
CA SER A 77 6.81 -0.20 9.98
C SER A 77 6.33 0.73 8.87
N LEU A 78 6.59 0.39 7.62
CA LEU A 78 6.21 1.21 6.47
C LEU A 78 4.69 1.18 6.23
N ASP A 79 4.05 0.01 6.35
CA ASP A 79 2.59 -0.10 6.28
C ASP A 79 1.91 0.69 7.40
N LYS A 80 2.43 0.60 8.63
CA LYS A 80 1.88 1.37 9.77
C LYS A 80 2.01 2.88 9.56
N GLU A 81 3.17 3.34 9.08
CA GLU A 81 3.39 4.75 8.74
C GLU A 81 2.39 5.22 7.67
N ALA A 82 2.14 4.38 6.65
CA ALA A 82 1.18 4.67 5.61
C ALA A 82 -0.25 4.79 6.16
N GLU A 83 -0.69 3.87 7.01
CA GLU A 83 -2.00 3.93 7.66
C GLU A 83 -2.18 5.20 8.52
N GLU A 84 -1.19 5.55 9.33
CA GLU A 84 -1.20 6.78 10.14
C GLU A 84 -1.29 8.04 9.26
N MET A 85 -0.59 8.05 8.11
CA MET A 85 -0.70 9.15 7.15
C MET A 85 -2.09 9.22 6.51
N LEU A 86 -2.68 8.08 6.12
CA LEU A 86 -4.01 8.02 5.51
C LEU A 86 -5.10 8.51 6.47
N LEU A 87 -5.02 8.17 7.77
CA LEU A 87 -5.97 8.63 8.79
C LEU A 87 -6.01 10.15 8.98
N ARG A 88 -5.03 10.90 8.44
CA ARG A 88 -5.09 12.37 8.46
C ARG A 88 -6.18 12.94 7.54
N VAL A 89 -6.63 12.18 6.55
CA VAL A 89 -7.66 12.61 5.58
C VAL A 89 -8.81 11.62 5.42
N LEU A 90 -8.59 10.34 5.76
CA LEU A 90 -9.60 9.29 5.72
C LEU A 90 -10.20 9.08 7.10
N SER A 91 -11.52 8.93 7.15
CA SER A 91 -12.20 8.34 8.31
C SER A 91 -11.79 6.87 8.49
N HIS A 92 -12.01 6.33 9.68
CA HIS A 92 -11.77 4.91 9.95
C HIS A 92 -12.57 3.99 9.00
N THR A 93 -13.78 4.39 8.62
CA THR A 93 -14.61 3.66 7.66
C THR A 93 -14.01 3.67 6.25
N GLU A 94 -13.56 4.83 5.78
CA GLU A 94 -12.88 4.97 4.48
C GLU A 94 -11.56 4.19 4.45
N LEU A 95 -10.77 4.25 5.53
CA LEU A 95 -9.54 3.45 5.64
C LEU A 95 -9.83 1.95 5.61
N LYS A 96 -10.88 1.50 6.30
CA LYS A 96 -11.29 0.09 6.27
C LYS A 96 -11.67 -0.36 4.85
N LYS A 97 -12.42 0.47 4.12
CA LYS A 97 -12.75 0.22 2.70
C LYS A 97 -11.49 0.19 1.84
N PHE A 98 -10.62 1.18 1.99
CA PHE A 98 -9.33 1.25 1.29
C PHE A 98 -8.51 -0.03 1.51
N ASN A 99 -8.33 -0.44 2.77
CA ASN A 99 -7.58 -1.66 3.10
C ASN A 99 -8.23 -2.92 2.53
N SER A 100 -9.56 -2.98 2.45
CA SER A 100 -10.26 -4.12 1.84
C SER A 100 -10.03 -4.23 0.33
N ILE A 101 -9.75 -3.12 -0.36
CA ILE A 101 -9.50 -3.09 -1.82
C ILE A 101 -8.03 -2.82 -2.19
N LYS A 102 -7.12 -2.67 -1.21
CA LYS A 102 -5.69 -2.37 -1.42
C LYS A 102 -5.00 -3.37 -2.37
N HIS A 103 -5.43 -4.64 -2.36
CA HIS A 103 -4.93 -5.68 -3.25
C HIS A 103 -5.32 -5.48 -4.73
N LYS A 104 -6.27 -4.59 -5.02
CA LYS A 104 -6.72 -4.23 -6.38
C LYS A 104 -5.97 -3.03 -6.95
N LEU A 105 -5.14 -2.34 -6.15
CA LEU A 105 -4.38 -1.19 -6.62
C LEU A 105 -3.52 -1.62 -7.82
N LYS A 106 -3.59 -0.83 -8.90
CA LYS A 106 -2.83 -1.04 -10.14
C LYS A 106 -1.47 -0.40 -10.04
#